data_AF-A0ABD2VUR5-F1
#
_entry.id   AF-A0ABD2VUR5-F1
#
_cell.length_a   1.000
_cell.length_b   1.000
_cell.length_c   1.000
_cell.angle_alpha   90.00
_cell.angle_beta   90.00
_cell.angle_gamma   90.00
#
_symmetry.space_group_name_H-M   'P 1'
#
loop_
_entity.id
_entity.type
_entity.pdbx_description
1 polymer ?
#
loop_
_entity_poly.entity_id
_entity_poly.type
_entity_poly.pdbx_seq_one_letter_code
_entity_poly.pdbx_strand_id
1 'polypeptide(L)'
;MENVTVTKGRDAAFTCVVNNLGGYRVSPSSASGDHSVANPRVAWIKADTKAILAIHEHVISNNARLTVKHSDFNTWTLNIKNAQPEDRGTYMCQVNTDPMKSQSAHLEVVISPDIIYEETSSDIMVPEGGSAKLICKARGYPKPEIIWRREDGSDITTRASTGSKSKVSQAQGEILSFPNVGRNEMGAYLCIASNGVPPSVSKRMMLQVHFRPLIEVPNQLVGAPMRTDVTLSCKVEASPKPINYWTRENGDMIVTNDKYSMSEEVANTYSARMQLVIMNLQPRDFGGYKCISKNSLGDAESGIRLYEIALQEHKKEYDNGGDNEYGGNNEDERELGNRLNHVYQGLREGAGATAQPKANGADAAVAATAAARTTLLMTTLLLVFFLATTRIDCSA
;
A
#
# COMPACT_ATOMS: atom_id res chain seq x y z
N MET A 1 -21.10 25.38 30.91
CA MET A 1 -21.35 24.04 30.32
C MET A 1 -20.79 24.05 28.92
N GLU A 2 -20.15 22.97 28.47
CA GLU A 2 -19.45 22.92 27.18
C GLU A 2 -20.09 21.91 26.24
N ASN A 3 -19.94 22.13 24.93
CA ASN A 3 -20.42 21.20 23.91
C ASN A 3 -19.63 19.88 24.00
N VAL A 4 -20.33 18.77 23.80
CA VAL A 4 -19.76 17.43 23.90
C VAL A 4 -19.94 16.71 22.58
N THR A 5 -18.85 16.19 22.03
CA THR A 5 -18.88 15.32 20.86
C THR A 5 -18.47 13.91 21.27
N VAL A 6 -19.31 12.92 20.95
CA VAL A 6 -19.10 11.53 21.36
C VAL A 6 -19.36 10.57 20.19
N THR A 7 -18.60 9.49 20.11
CA THR A 7 -18.87 8.44 19.13
C THR A 7 -20.06 7.59 19.57
N LYS A 8 -20.90 7.16 18.62
CA LYS A 8 -22.05 6.28 18.88
C LYS A 8 -21.61 5.09 19.74
N GLY A 9 -22.35 4.85 20.82
CA GLY A 9 -22.11 3.77 21.76
C GLY A 9 -21.18 4.08 22.92
N ARG A 10 -20.53 5.26 22.93
CA ARG A 10 -19.76 5.75 24.08
C ARG A 10 -20.65 6.55 25.03
N ASP A 11 -20.19 6.70 26.26
CA ASP A 11 -20.89 7.48 27.27
C ASP A 11 -20.59 8.97 27.08
N ALA A 12 -21.61 9.81 27.21
CA ALA A 12 -21.49 11.26 27.24
C ALA A 12 -21.81 11.79 28.63
N ALA A 13 -21.19 12.92 29.00
CA ALA A 13 -21.45 13.56 30.28
C ALA A 13 -21.47 15.08 30.12
N PHE A 14 -22.47 15.72 30.73
CA PHE A 14 -22.52 17.17 30.87
C PHE A 14 -22.30 17.56 32.32
N THR A 15 -21.41 18.52 32.54
CA THR A 15 -21.10 19.04 33.86
C THR A 15 -21.61 20.46 33.99
N CYS A 16 -22.39 20.68 35.05
CA CYS A 16 -22.93 21.97 35.44
C CYS A 16 -22.42 22.33 36.84
N VAL A 17 -21.60 23.37 36.91
CA VAL A 17 -21.04 23.88 38.17
C VAL A 17 -21.80 25.13 38.58
N VAL A 18 -22.39 25.11 39.77
CA VAL A 18 -23.19 26.20 40.33
C VAL A 18 -22.40 26.90 41.42
N ASN A 19 -21.69 27.97 41.03
CA ASN A 19 -20.89 28.78 41.94
C ASN A 19 -21.48 30.18 42.13
N ASN A 20 -21.29 30.73 43.33
CA ASN A 20 -21.47 32.15 43.62
C ASN A 20 -22.83 32.68 43.15
N LEU A 21 -23.91 32.08 43.63
CA LEU A 21 -25.27 32.46 43.24
C LEU A 21 -25.63 33.90 43.62
N GLY A 22 -24.80 34.64 44.36
CA GLY A 22 -25.07 36.02 44.79
C GLY A 22 -26.33 36.13 45.64
N GLY A 23 -26.79 37.35 45.95
CA GLY A 23 -28.01 37.62 46.76
C GLY A 23 -29.35 37.17 46.15
N TYR A 24 -29.34 36.15 45.28
CA TYR A 24 -30.53 35.56 44.67
C TYR A 24 -31.23 34.65 45.68
N ARG A 25 -32.55 34.79 45.78
CA ARG A 25 -33.36 33.91 46.61
C ARG A 25 -33.52 32.58 45.89
N VAL A 26 -33.08 31.51 46.52
CA VAL A 26 -33.46 30.15 46.10
C VAL A 26 -34.87 29.91 46.62
N SER A 27 -35.77 29.44 45.76
CA SER A 27 -37.14 29.15 46.17
C SER A 27 -37.13 28.05 47.26
N PRO A 28 -37.69 28.28 48.46
CA PRO A 28 -37.71 27.28 49.52
C PRO A 28 -38.55 26.08 49.10
N SER A 29 -38.06 24.87 49.39
CA SER A 29 -38.80 23.63 49.13
C SER A 29 -39.76 23.23 50.25
N SER A 30 -39.77 23.95 51.38
CA SER A 30 -40.64 23.67 52.52
C SER A 30 -41.30 24.96 53.01
N ALA A 31 -42.60 24.87 53.31
CA ALA A 31 -43.41 25.94 53.90
C ALA A 31 -43.10 26.21 55.39
N SER A 32 -41.99 25.66 55.91
CA SER A 32 -41.51 25.90 57.26
C SER A 32 -40.53 27.07 57.22
N GLY A 33 -40.89 28.20 57.83
CA GLY A 33 -40.10 29.44 57.89
C GLY A 33 -38.78 29.36 58.65
N ASP A 34 -37.96 28.34 58.38
CA ASP A 34 -36.60 28.23 58.85
C ASP A 34 -35.66 28.89 57.83
N HIS A 35 -34.82 29.82 58.29
CA HIS A 35 -33.91 30.62 57.46
C HIS A 35 -32.62 29.86 57.09
N SER A 36 -32.67 28.52 57.03
CA SER A 36 -31.60 27.72 56.47
C SER A 36 -31.46 28.02 54.98
N VAL A 37 -30.27 28.46 54.57
CA VAL A 37 -29.87 28.74 53.18
C VAL A 37 -30.43 27.66 52.25
N ALA A 38 -31.41 28.02 51.42
CA ALA A 38 -32.03 27.05 50.52
C ALA A 38 -30.98 26.58 49.49
N ASN A 39 -30.70 25.26 49.50
CA ASN A 39 -29.77 24.67 48.54
C ASN A 39 -30.36 24.76 47.12
N PRO A 40 -29.59 25.29 46.15
CA PRO A 40 -30.06 25.39 44.77
C PRO A 40 -30.32 24.00 44.19
N ARG A 41 -31.49 23.82 43.58
CA ARG A 41 -31.83 22.60 42.84
C ARG A 41 -31.54 22.80 41.37
N VAL A 42 -30.84 21.84 40.79
CA VAL A 42 -30.54 21.81 39.36
C VAL A 42 -31.47 20.86 38.63
N ALA A 43 -32.06 21.32 37.54
CA ALA A 43 -32.82 20.51 36.61
C ALA A 43 -32.05 20.35 35.30
N TRP A 44 -32.10 19.14 34.75
CA TRP A 44 -31.60 18.81 33.43
C TRP A 44 -32.78 18.72 32.47
N ILE A 45 -32.70 19.42 31.35
CA ILE A 45 -33.77 19.52 30.36
C ILE A 45 -33.17 19.30 28.98
N LYS A 46 -33.79 18.46 28.15
CA LYS A 46 -33.47 18.38 26.71
C LYS A 46 -34.21 19.53 26.01
N ALA A 47 -33.48 20.56 25.60
CA ALA A 47 -34.05 21.84 25.19
C ALA A 47 -34.84 21.75 23.88
N ASP A 48 -34.45 20.83 22.98
CA ASP A 48 -35.11 20.55 21.71
C ASP A 48 -36.55 20.04 21.87
N THR A 49 -36.76 19.13 22.81
CA THR A 49 -38.03 18.45 23.09
C THR A 49 -38.75 19.04 24.30
N LYS A 50 -38.11 19.96 25.02
CA LYS A 50 -38.56 20.52 26.30
C LYS A 50 -38.81 19.44 27.37
N ALA A 51 -38.20 18.27 27.21
CA ALA A 51 -38.36 17.15 28.13
C ALA A 51 -37.50 17.36 29.38
N ILE A 52 -38.13 17.31 30.56
CA ILE A 52 -37.42 17.30 31.84
C ILE A 52 -36.77 15.93 32.01
N LEU A 53 -35.44 15.91 32.11
CA LEU A 53 -34.65 14.68 32.22
C LEU A 53 -34.46 14.27 33.67
N ALA A 54 -34.09 15.23 34.52
CA ALA A 54 -33.82 15.01 35.94
C ALA A 54 -33.97 16.30 36.74
N ILE A 55 -34.26 16.16 38.03
CA ILE A 55 -34.30 17.26 39.00
C ILE A 55 -33.51 16.82 40.23
N HIS A 56 -32.51 17.61 40.60
CA HIS A 56 -31.56 17.30 41.66
C HIS A 56 -30.90 15.94 41.40
N GLU A 57 -30.98 14.99 42.34
CA GLU A 57 -30.43 13.64 42.20
C GLU A 57 -31.41 12.63 41.56
N HIS A 58 -32.64 13.07 41.23
CA HIS A 58 -33.69 12.18 40.73
C HIS A 58 -33.86 12.31 39.22
N VAL A 59 -33.70 11.20 38.52
CA VAL A 59 -34.02 11.10 37.08
C VAL A 59 -35.53 10.98 36.92
N ILE A 60 -36.13 11.87 36.13
CA ILE A 60 -37.57 11.92 35.84
C ILE A 60 -37.89 11.22 34.51
N SER A 61 -36.95 11.27 33.55
CA SER A 61 -37.08 10.58 32.27
C SER A 61 -37.15 9.07 32.45
N ASN A 62 -37.94 8.40 31.60
CA ASN A 62 -37.98 6.94 31.51
C ASN A 62 -36.77 6.32 30.78
N ASN A 63 -35.84 7.15 30.28
CA ASN A 63 -34.66 6.68 29.58
C ASN A 63 -33.64 6.12 30.59
N ALA A 64 -33.58 4.79 30.70
CA ALA A 64 -32.70 4.06 31.60
C ALA A 64 -31.19 4.31 31.38
N ARG A 65 -30.81 4.96 30.27
CA ARG A 65 -29.42 5.33 29.97
C ARG A 65 -28.98 6.61 30.69
N LEU A 66 -29.91 7.38 31.22
CA LEU A 66 -29.63 8.63 31.92
C LEU A 66 -29.35 8.38 33.40
N THR A 67 -28.28 8.98 33.90
CA THR A 67 -27.99 9.01 35.35
C THR A 67 -27.52 10.40 35.72
N VAL A 68 -27.85 10.84 36.94
CA VAL A 68 -27.33 12.09 37.49
C VAL A 68 -26.45 11.78 38.67
N LYS A 69 -25.34 12.52 38.79
CA LYS A 69 -24.45 12.49 39.94
C LYS A 69 -24.31 13.89 40.50
N HIS A 70 -24.37 14.00 41.83
CA HIS A 70 -23.79 15.11 42.57
C HIS A 70 -22.34 14.73 42.88
N SER A 71 -21.39 15.56 42.48
CA SER A 71 -20.07 15.54 43.10
C SER A 71 -19.94 16.85 43.87
N ASP A 72 -19.46 16.77 45.11
CA ASP A 72 -19.26 17.94 45.98
C ASP A 72 -20.56 18.72 46.27
N PHE A 73 -20.48 19.97 46.74
CA PHE A 73 -21.66 20.81 47.07
C PHE A 73 -22.20 21.64 45.89
N ASN A 74 -21.54 21.63 44.73
CA ASN A 74 -21.81 22.59 43.64
C ASN A 74 -21.79 22.00 42.23
N THR A 75 -21.44 20.72 42.05
CA THR A 75 -21.19 20.15 40.71
C THR A 75 -22.18 19.04 40.39
N TRP A 76 -22.99 19.29 39.38
CA TRP A 76 -24.00 18.36 38.87
C TRP A 76 -23.56 17.78 37.55
N THR A 77 -23.64 16.46 37.41
CA THR A 77 -23.29 15.77 36.16
C THR A 77 -24.45 14.92 35.66
N LEU A 78 -24.90 15.17 34.43
CA LEU A 78 -25.79 14.30 33.68
C LEU A 78 -24.96 13.37 32.82
N ASN A 79 -25.06 12.06 33.05
CA ASN A 79 -24.41 11.04 32.22
C ASN A 79 -25.45 10.34 31.35
N ILE A 80 -25.09 10.15 30.08
CA ILE A 80 -25.87 9.46 29.06
C ILE A 80 -25.05 8.25 28.63
N LYS A 81 -25.43 7.06 29.07
CA LYS A 81 -24.74 5.82 28.70
C LYS A 81 -25.07 5.41 27.28
N ASN A 82 -24.10 4.82 26.58
CA ASN A 82 -24.31 4.23 25.24
C ASN A 82 -25.05 5.21 24.30
N ALA A 83 -24.44 6.38 24.05
CA ALA A 83 -25.05 7.47 23.29
C ALA A 83 -25.48 7.02 21.89
N GLN A 84 -26.68 7.39 21.48
CA GLN A 84 -27.29 7.06 20.20
C GLN A 84 -27.54 8.33 19.37
N PRO A 85 -27.69 8.23 18.04
CA PRO A 85 -27.92 9.40 17.18
C PRO A 85 -29.12 10.26 17.60
N GLU A 86 -30.14 9.67 18.22
CA GLU A 86 -31.36 10.34 18.69
C GLU A 86 -31.11 11.21 19.94
N ASP A 87 -30.00 10.97 20.65
CA ASP A 87 -29.61 11.78 21.81
C ASP A 87 -29.02 13.13 21.39
N ARG A 88 -28.64 13.30 20.12
CA ARG A 88 -28.12 14.57 19.60
C ARG A 88 -29.08 15.71 19.92
N GLY A 89 -28.53 16.85 20.30
CA GLY A 89 -29.30 18.06 20.54
C GLY A 89 -28.80 18.86 21.72
N THR A 90 -29.53 19.92 22.04
CA THR A 90 -29.16 20.86 23.09
C THR A 90 -29.69 20.39 24.44
N TYR A 91 -28.80 20.25 25.41
CA TYR A 91 -29.10 19.97 26.80
C TYR A 91 -28.94 21.24 27.63
N MET A 92 -29.81 21.42 28.60
CA MET A 92 -29.85 22.61 29.44
C MET A 92 -29.78 22.21 30.91
N CYS A 93 -28.85 22.84 31.63
CA CYS A 93 -28.81 22.85 33.09
C CYS A 93 -29.51 24.12 33.57
N GLN A 94 -30.52 23.97 34.43
CA GLN A 94 -31.35 25.06 34.92
C GLN A 94 -31.40 25.07 36.45
N VAL A 95 -31.24 26.24 37.06
CA VAL A 95 -31.21 26.42 38.52
C VAL A 95 -32.46 27.17 38.97
N ASN A 96 -33.09 26.74 40.05
CA ASN A 96 -34.34 27.30 40.61
C ASN A 96 -34.20 28.66 41.32
N THR A 97 -33.37 29.57 40.80
CA THR A 97 -33.29 30.96 41.25
C THR A 97 -34.49 31.77 40.79
N ASP A 98 -34.74 32.90 41.43
CA ASP A 98 -35.68 33.92 40.94
C ASP A 98 -34.91 35.22 40.59
N PRO A 99 -34.79 35.59 39.29
CA PRO A 99 -35.25 34.86 38.10
C PRO A 99 -34.43 33.60 37.81
N MET A 100 -35.01 32.68 37.04
CA MET A 100 -34.42 31.38 36.72
C MET A 100 -33.16 31.53 35.84
N LYS A 101 -32.08 30.86 36.23
CA LYS A 101 -30.82 30.85 35.48
C LYS A 101 -30.60 29.51 34.79
N SER A 102 -30.05 29.52 33.58
CA SER A 102 -29.74 28.32 32.82
C SER A 102 -28.47 28.46 32.00
N GLN A 103 -27.85 27.31 31.70
CA GLN A 103 -26.79 27.18 30.70
C GLN A 103 -27.12 26.01 29.79
N SER A 104 -26.75 26.12 28.52
CA SER A 104 -27.02 25.09 27.52
C SER A 104 -25.74 24.66 26.83
N ALA A 105 -25.69 23.41 26.39
CA ALA A 105 -24.65 22.89 25.54
C ALA A 105 -25.20 21.82 24.59
N HIS A 106 -24.53 21.65 23.46
CA HIS A 106 -24.94 20.71 22.41
C HIS A 106 -24.22 19.37 22.57
N LEU A 107 -24.98 18.28 22.47
CA LEU A 107 -24.46 16.93 22.29
C LEU A 107 -24.41 16.61 20.80
N GLU A 108 -23.22 16.37 20.28
CA GLU A 108 -23.01 15.84 18.93
C GLU A 108 -22.65 14.36 19.01
N VAL A 109 -23.47 13.49 18.40
CA VAL A 109 -23.19 12.06 18.30
C VAL A 109 -22.69 11.74 16.89
N VAL A 110 -21.42 11.35 16.81
CA VAL A 110 -20.72 11.03 15.56
C VAL A 110 -20.57 9.52 15.38
N ILE A 111 -20.47 9.06 14.13
CA ILE A 111 -20.41 7.64 13.78
C ILE A 111 -19.20 7.45 12.87
N SER A 112 -18.26 6.57 13.26
CA SER A 112 -17.10 6.21 12.43
C SER A 112 -17.54 5.65 11.07
N PRO A 113 -16.71 5.81 10.03
CA PRO A 113 -17.03 5.29 8.71
C PRO A 113 -17.02 3.76 8.70
N ASP A 114 -17.87 3.17 7.87
CA ASP A 114 -17.97 1.73 7.67
C ASP A 114 -18.33 1.43 6.20
N ILE A 115 -17.63 0.49 5.57
CA ILE A 115 -17.80 0.19 4.15
C ILE A 115 -18.99 -0.75 3.97
N ILE A 116 -19.88 -0.40 3.04
CA ILE A 116 -21.03 -1.23 2.65
C ILE A 116 -20.52 -2.23 1.62
N TYR A 117 -20.18 -3.44 2.07
CA TYR A 117 -19.52 -4.45 1.24
C TYR A 117 -20.37 -4.92 0.06
N GLU A 118 -21.70 -4.94 0.23
CA GLU A 118 -22.68 -5.38 -0.76
C GLU A 118 -22.81 -4.41 -1.93
N GLU A 119 -22.55 -3.12 -1.71
CA GLU A 119 -22.62 -2.06 -2.72
C GLU A 119 -21.25 -1.66 -3.28
N THR A 120 -20.17 -2.15 -2.67
CA THR A 120 -18.78 -1.87 -3.06
C THR A 120 -18.25 -3.00 -3.91
N SER A 121 -17.66 -2.73 -5.07
CA SER A 121 -17.21 -3.79 -5.98
C SER A 121 -16.21 -4.75 -5.31
N SER A 122 -16.15 -5.98 -5.82
CA SER A 122 -15.07 -6.92 -5.55
C SER A 122 -13.91 -6.70 -6.53
N ASP A 123 -13.01 -7.67 -6.61
CA ASP A 123 -12.07 -7.78 -7.72
C ASP A 123 -12.84 -7.86 -9.05
N ILE A 124 -12.32 -7.18 -10.07
CA ILE A 124 -12.93 -7.12 -11.40
C ILE A 124 -11.93 -7.49 -12.49
N MET A 125 -12.44 -8.16 -13.51
CA MET A 125 -11.69 -8.55 -14.71
C MET A 125 -12.27 -7.81 -15.91
N VAL A 126 -11.42 -7.16 -16.70
CA VAL A 126 -11.80 -6.41 -17.90
C VAL A 126 -10.86 -6.74 -19.05
N PRO A 127 -11.34 -6.91 -20.30
CA PRO A 127 -10.44 -7.03 -21.44
C PRO A 127 -9.66 -5.73 -21.68
N GLU A 128 -8.43 -5.84 -22.19
CA GLU A 128 -7.63 -4.69 -22.65
C GLU A 128 -8.43 -3.88 -23.70
N GLY A 129 -8.43 -2.56 -23.54
CA GLY A 129 -9.25 -1.64 -24.33
C GLY A 129 -10.70 -1.48 -23.85
N GLY A 130 -11.15 -2.30 -22.89
CA GLY A 130 -12.49 -2.24 -22.31
C GLY A 130 -12.70 -1.05 -21.37
N SER A 131 -13.88 -0.96 -20.74
CA SER A 131 -14.16 0.05 -19.70
C SER A 131 -14.49 -0.61 -18.37
N ALA A 132 -13.97 -0.07 -17.28
CA ALA A 132 -14.15 -0.58 -15.92
C ALA A 132 -14.59 0.52 -14.96
N LYS A 133 -15.34 0.13 -13.91
CA LYS A 133 -15.74 1.00 -12.81
C LYS A 133 -15.53 0.29 -11.48
N LEU A 134 -14.75 0.89 -10.58
CA LEU A 134 -14.66 0.49 -9.19
C LEU A 134 -15.59 1.38 -8.37
N ILE A 135 -16.46 0.76 -7.57
CA ILE A 135 -17.46 1.45 -6.75
C ILE A 135 -17.12 1.19 -5.30
N CYS A 136 -17.13 2.23 -4.46
CA CYS A 136 -16.96 2.13 -3.02
C CYS A 136 -17.97 3.02 -2.30
N LYS A 137 -18.76 2.39 -1.44
CA LYS A 137 -19.83 3.00 -0.67
C LYS A 137 -19.54 2.81 0.81
N ALA A 138 -19.68 3.89 1.57
CA ALA A 138 -19.50 3.87 3.01
C ALA A 138 -20.62 4.65 3.70
N ARG A 139 -20.97 4.18 4.91
CA ARG A 139 -21.89 4.83 5.84
C ARG A 139 -21.09 5.43 6.99
N GLY A 140 -21.63 6.46 7.63
CA GLY A 140 -21.00 7.16 8.75
C GLY A 140 -21.65 8.52 8.96
N TYR A 141 -21.35 9.17 10.08
CA TYR A 141 -21.80 10.52 10.35
C TYR A 141 -20.66 11.34 11.00
N PRO A 142 -20.20 12.44 10.38
CA PRO A 142 -20.65 13.01 9.09
C PRO A 142 -20.50 12.04 7.90
N LYS A 143 -21.13 12.36 6.75
CA LYS A 143 -21.06 11.49 5.56
C LYS A 143 -19.57 11.27 5.19
N PRO A 144 -19.09 10.01 5.06
CA PRO A 144 -17.71 9.75 4.70
C PRO A 144 -17.36 10.21 3.30
N GLU A 145 -16.16 10.78 3.17
CA GLU A 145 -15.50 11.02 1.90
C GLU A 145 -14.74 9.76 1.47
N ILE A 146 -14.79 9.46 0.18
CA ILE A 146 -14.09 8.31 -0.41
C ILE A 146 -12.89 8.81 -1.20
N ILE A 147 -11.72 8.24 -0.89
CA ILE A 147 -10.45 8.50 -1.56
C ILE A 147 -9.91 7.17 -2.11
N TRP A 148 -9.53 7.18 -3.38
CA TRP A 148 -8.89 6.06 -4.06
C TRP A 148 -7.38 6.26 -4.12
N ARG A 149 -6.63 5.18 -3.90
CA ARG A 149 -5.18 5.12 -4.11
C ARG A 149 -4.79 3.77 -4.70
N ARG A 150 -3.66 3.71 -5.41
CA ARG A 150 -3.05 2.42 -5.75
C ARG A 150 -2.24 1.91 -4.57
N GLU A 151 -2.30 0.60 -4.35
CA GLU A 151 -1.55 -0.07 -3.28
C GLU A 151 -0.03 0.01 -3.49
N ASP A 152 0.40 0.02 -4.75
CA ASP A 152 1.81 0.15 -5.16
C ASP A 152 2.38 1.57 -5.05
N GLY A 153 1.56 2.56 -4.66
CA GLY A 153 1.95 3.96 -4.54
C GLY A 153 2.08 4.72 -5.87
N SER A 154 1.81 4.08 -7.01
CA SER A 154 1.84 4.74 -8.32
C SER A 154 0.59 5.59 -8.57
N ASP A 155 0.71 6.52 -9.52
CA ASP A 155 -0.40 7.41 -9.86
C ASP A 155 -1.55 6.67 -10.56
N ILE A 156 -2.77 7.06 -10.22
CA ILE A 156 -3.98 6.70 -10.94
C ILE A 156 -4.02 7.51 -12.24
N THR A 157 -4.08 6.81 -13.37
CA THR A 157 -4.32 7.44 -14.67
C THR A 157 -5.82 7.68 -14.86
N THR A 158 -6.24 8.93 -14.76
CA THR A 158 -7.60 9.37 -15.07
C THR A 158 -7.68 9.88 -16.49
N ARG A 159 -8.82 9.68 -17.15
CA ARG A 159 -9.05 10.14 -18.52
C ARG A 159 -10.30 10.99 -18.55
N ALA A 160 -10.14 12.25 -18.95
CA ALA A 160 -11.28 13.14 -19.15
C ALA A 160 -12.08 12.71 -20.38
N SER A 161 -13.35 13.13 -20.46
CA SER A 161 -14.21 12.91 -21.64
C SER A 161 -13.61 13.48 -22.93
N THR A 162 -12.73 14.47 -22.81
CA THR A 162 -11.98 15.10 -23.90
C THR A 162 -10.80 14.27 -24.40
N GLY A 163 -10.54 13.10 -23.82
CA GLY A 163 -9.42 12.21 -24.19
C GLY A 163 -8.08 12.55 -23.53
N SER A 164 -8.01 13.66 -22.78
CA SER A 164 -6.79 14.03 -22.03
C SER A 164 -6.52 13.06 -20.89
N LYS A 165 -5.27 12.59 -20.80
CA LYS A 165 -4.79 11.71 -19.73
C LYS A 165 -4.13 12.57 -18.64
N SER A 166 -4.58 12.39 -17.40
CA SER A 166 -3.97 12.99 -16.21
C SER A 166 -3.57 11.90 -15.23
N LYS A 167 -2.49 12.14 -14.50
CA LYS A 167 -2.01 11.24 -13.44
C LYS A 167 -2.19 11.93 -12.10
N VAL A 168 -2.82 11.25 -11.17
CA VAL A 168 -3.08 11.75 -9.81
C VAL A 168 -2.72 10.68 -8.81
N SER A 169 -2.06 11.06 -7.72
CA SER A 169 -1.73 10.11 -6.64
C SER A 169 -2.98 9.64 -5.89
N GLN A 170 -4.06 10.43 -5.94
CA GLN A 170 -5.33 10.14 -5.28
C GLN A 170 -6.51 10.64 -6.13
N ALA A 171 -7.59 9.88 -6.16
CA ALA A 171 -8.84 10.30 -6.79
C ALA A 171 -9.97 10.32 -5.75
N GLN A 172 -10.86 11.31 -5.83
CA GLN A 172 -11.98 11.45 -4.92
C GLN A 172 -13.28 10.98 -5.57
N GLY A 173 -14.20 10.45 -4.75
CA GLY A 173 -15.54 10.06 -5.16
C GLY A 173 -15.83 8.57 -4.99
N GLU A 174 -17.12 8.23 -4.94
CA GLU A 174 -17.58 6.85 -4.72
C GLU A 174 -17.33 5.93 -5.93
N ILE A 175 -17.07 6.48 -7.11
CA ILE A 175 -16.86 5.72 -8.35
C ILE A 175 -15.56 6.15 -9.02
N LEU A 176 -14.63 5.20 -9.21
CA LEU A 176 -13.43 5.37 -10.02
C LEU A 176 -13.63 4.69 -11.38
N SER A 177 -13.60 5.47 -12.46
CA SER A 177 -13.88 4.98 -13.82
C SER A 177 -12.62 4.93 -14.68
N PHE A 178 -12.45 3.85 -15.42
CA PHE A 178 -11.37 3.62 -16.36
C PHE A 178 -11.95 3.38 -17.76
N PRO A 179 -12.01 4.40 -18.62
CA PRO A 179 -12.34 4.19 -20.02
C PRO A 179 -11.09 3.71 -20.79
N ASN A 180 -11.25 2.68 -21.64
CA ASN A 180 -10.18 2.12 -22.47
C ASN A 180 -8.97 1.61 -21.65
N VAL A 181 -9.23 0.69 -20.72
CA VAL A 181 -8.25 0.17 -19.74
C VAL A 181 -7.04 -0.48 -20.45
N GLY A 182 -5.83 -0.10 -20.06
CA GLY A 182 -4.59 -0.72 -20.51
C GLY A 182 -3.90 -1.52 -19.39
N ARG A 183 -2.75 -2.12 -19.72
CA ARG A 183 -1.99 -2.98 -18.80
C ARG A 183 -1.45 -2.24 -17.59
N ASN A 184 -1.09 -0.96 -17.76
CA ASN A 184 -0.54 -0.12 -16.70
C ASN A 184 -1.58 0.23 -15.62
N GLU A 185 -2.87 0.22 -15.97
CA GLU A 185 -3.95 0.40 -15.00
C GLU A 185 -4.21 -0.87 -14.18
N MET A 186 -3.69 -2.04 -14.57
CA MET A 186 -3.79 -3.26 -13.76
C MET A 186 -3.16 -3.06 -12.38
N GLY A 187 -3.77 -3.64 -11.34
CA GLY A 187 -3.22 -3.64 -10.00
C GLY A 187 -4.26 -3.54 -8.91
N ALA A 188 -3.79 -3.43 -7.67
CA ALA A 188 -4.65 -3.30 -6.51
C ALA A 188 -4.92 -1.83 -6.18
N TYR A 189 -6.20 -1.53 -5.99
CA TYR A 189 -6.72 -0.24 -5.61
C TYR A 189 -7.29 -0.32 -4.19
N LEU A 190 -7.04 0.72 -3.40
CA LEU A 190 -7.58 0.91 -2.07
C LEU A 190 -8.64 2.01 -2.15
N CYS A 191 -9.88 1.70 -1.78
CA CYS A 191 -10.84 2.74 -1.41
C CYS A 191 -10.75 3.00 0.09
N ILE A 192 -10.63 4.25 0.48
CA ILE A 192 -10.44 4.70 1.86
C ILE A 192 -11.62 5.61 2.19
N ALA A 193 -12.39 5.24 3.21
CA ALA A 193 -13.51 6.03 3.71
C ALA A 193 -13.11 6.74 5.01
N SER A 194 -13.30 8.06 5.04
CA SER A 194 -13.02 8.89 6.22
C SER A 194 -14.05 9.99 6.37
N ASN A 195 -14.47 10.27 7.59
CA ASN A 195 -15.33 11.40 7.94
C ASN A 195 -14.76 12.24 9.09
N GLY A 196 -13.44 12.14 9.34
CA GLY A 196 -12.79 12.78 10.48
C GLY A 196 -13.00 12.08 11.84
N VAL A 197 -13.80 11.01 11.90
CA VAL A 197 -14.02 10.20 13.10
C VAL A 197 -13.22 8.91 12.99
N PRO A 198 -12.22 8.67 13.87
CA PRO A 198 -11.45 7.43 13.83
C PRO A 198 -12.27 6.19 14.25
N PRO A 199 -11.95 4.99 13.72
CA PRO A 199 -10.94 4.74 12.69
C PRO A 199 -11.49 5.03 11.28
N SER A 200 -10.63 5.52 10.38
CA SER A 200 -10.90 5.42 8.94
C SER A 200 -10.78 3.96 8.51
N VAL A 201 -11.56 3.57 7.51
CA VAL A 201 -11.61 2.18 7.01
C VAL A 201 -11.25 2.13 5.54
N SER A 202 -10.74 0.99 5.07
CA SER A 202 -10.40 0.80 3.67
C SER A 202 -10.76 -0.60 3.16
N LYS A 203 -10.98 -0.70 1.84
CA LYS A 203 -11.17 -1.98 1.14
C LYS A 203 -10.22 -2.05 -0.05
N ARG A 204 -9.58 -3.19 -0.20
CA ARG A 204 -8.70 -3.54 -1.32
C ARG A 204 -9.48 -4.21 -2.44
N MET A 205 -9.23 -3.81 -3.67
CA MET A 205 -9.91 -4.31 -4.88
C MET A 205 -8.87 -4.47 -6.00
N MET A 206 -8.83 -5.65 -6.63
CA MET A 206 -7.94 -5.92 -7.75
C MET A 206 -8.61 -5.58 -9.08
N LEU A 207 -8.00 -4.73 -9.89
CA LEU A 207 -8.33 -4.53 -11.30
C LEU A 207 -7.42 -5.43 -12.14
N GLN A 208 -8.00 -6.49 -12.70
CA GLN A 208 -7.32 -7.40 -13.62
C GLN A 208 -7.66 -7.05 -15.07
N VAL A 209 -6.63 -6.94 -15.90
CA VAL A 209 -6.78 -6.63 -17.34
C VAL A 209 -6.37 -7.87 -18.13
N HIS A 210 -7.27 -8.40 -18.96
CA HIS A 210 -7.01 -9.61 -19.74
C HIS A 210 -6.68 -9.29 -21.20
N PHE A 211 -5.62 -9.89 -21.72
CA PHE A 211 -5.12 -9.76 -23.09
C PHE A 211 -4.42 -11.05 -23.55
N ARG A 212 -4.36 -11.25 -24.87
CA ARG A 212 -3.67 -12.40 -25.48
C ARG A 212 -2.17 -12.34 -25.24
N PRO A 213 -1.46 -13.48 -25.22
CA PRO A 213 -0.01 -13.48 -25.03
C PRO A 213 0.69 -12.69 -26.14
N LEU A 214 1.75 -11.99 -25.76
CA LEU A 214 2.67 -11.29 -26.64
C LEU A 214 4.08 -11.79 -26.35
N ILE A 215 4.82 -12.18 -27.38
CA ILE A 215 6.20 -12.67 -27.26
C ILE A 215 7.14 -11.70 -27.97
N GLU A 216 8.14 -11.24 -27.23
CA GLU A 216 9.26 -10.43 -27.72
C GLU A 216 10.55 -11.23 -27.61
N VAL A 217 11.29 -11.37 -28.70
CA VAL A 217 12.54 -12.13 -28.76
C VAL A 217 13.70 -11.15 -28.94
N PRO A 218 14.56 -10.96 -27.93
CA PRO A 218 15.68 -10.01 -28.02
C PRO A 218 16.67 -10.37 -29.13
N ASN A 219 16.98 -11.67 -29.27
CA ASN A 219 17.92 -12.20 -30.25
C ASN A 219 17.28 -13.34 -31.04
N GLN A 220 16.80 -13.05 -32.25
CA GLN A 220 16.20 -14.06 -33.12
C GLN A 220 17.24 -14.97 -33.79
N LEU A 221 18.50 -14.54 -33.81
CA LEU A 221 19.61 -15.28 -34.39
C LEU A 221 20.72 -15.38 -33.32
N VAL A 222 21.04 -16.60 -32.90
CA VAL A 222 22.00 -16.87 -31.82
C VAL A 222 23.11 -17.76 -32.36
N GLY A 223 24.35 -17.28 -32.29
CA GLY A 223 25.53 -18.03 -32.68
C GLY A 223 26.23 -18.61 -31.44
N ALA A 224 26.56 -19.89 -31.46
CA ALA A 224 27.31 -20.52 -30.37
C ALA A 224 28.27 -21.59 -30.91
N PRO A 225 29.47 -21.72 -30.31
CA PRO A 225 30.43 -22.73 -30.72
C PRO A 225 30.01 -24.12 -30.24
N MET A 226 30.56 -25.15 -30.87
CA MET A 226 30.33 -26.53 -30.42
C MET A 226 30.84 -26.73 -28.99
N ARG A 227 30.22 -27.68 -28.28
CA ARG A 227 30.60 -28.12 -26.92
C ARG A 227 30.49 -27.05 -25.84
N THR A 228 29.83 -25.92 -26.11
CA THR A 228 29.45 -24.95 -25.09
C THR A 228 27.98 -25.04 -24.77
N ASP A 229 27.57 -24.32 -23.72
CA ASP A 229 26.18 -24.14 -23.37
C ASP A 229 25.66 -22.85 -23.99
N VAL A 230 24.39 -22.82 -24.38
CA VAL A 230 23.75 -21.61 -24.93
C VAL A 230 22.38 -21.41 -24.29
N THR A 231 22.03 -20.15 -24.06
CA THR A 231 20.73 -19.76 -23.51
C THR A 231 19.92 -19.01 -24.55
N LEU A 232 18.78 -19.57 -24.93
CA LEU A 232 17.76 -18.88 -25.72
C LEU A 232 16.78 -18.19 -24.77
N SER A 233 16.28 -17.02 -25.15
CA SER A 233 15.48 -16.17 -24.26
C SER A 233 14.33 -15.51 -25.01
N CYS A 234 13.13 -15.58 -24.41
CA CYS A 234 11.92 -14.89 -24.88
C CYS A 234 11.31 -14.10 -23.73
N LYS A 235 10.91 -12.85 -23.97
CA LYS A 235 10.07 -12.07 -23.06
C LYS A 235 8.61 -12.29 -23.44
N VAL A 236 7.79 -12.62 -22.45
CA VAL A 236 6.36 -12.90 -22.61
C VAL A 236 5.57 -11.91 -21.78
N GLU A 237 4.51 -11.36 -22.36
CA GLU A 237 3.49 -10.60 -21.64
C GLU A 237 2.12 -11.22 -21.88
N ALA A 238 1.41 -11.63 -20.82
CA ALA A 238 0.09 -12.23 -20.93
C ALA A 238 -0.72 -12.11 -19.63
N SER A 239 -2.04 -11.98 -19.77
CA SER A 239 -2.99 -12.02 -18.65
C SER A 239 -4.33 -12.55 -19.15
N PRO A 240 -4.95 -13.61 -18.57
CA PRO A 240 -4.52 -14.35 -17.38
C PRO A 240 -3.17 -15.05 -17.55
N LYS A 241 -2.61 -15.53 -16.43
CA LYS A 241 -1.32 -16.23 -16.38
C LYS A 241 -1.26 -17.31 -17.48
N PRO A 242 -0.26 -17.27 -18.38
CA PRO A 242 -0.15 -18.21 -19.48
C PRO A 242 0.54 -19.51 -19.08
N ILE A 243 0.45 -20.49 -19.97
CA ILE A 243 1.33 -21.67 -20.01
C ILE A 243 2.40 -21.40 -21.07
N ASN A 244 3.66 -21.54 -20.67
CA ASN A 244 4.84 -21.19 -21.43
C ASN A 244 5.66 -22.45 -21.70
N TYR A 245 6.03 -22.71 -22.96
CA TYR A 245 6.82 -23.89 -23.33
C TYR A 245 7.65 -23.66 -24.61
N TRP A 246 8.62 -24.54 -24.84
CA TRP A 246 9.51 -24.51 -26.00
C TRP A 246 9.24 -25.68 -26.92
N THR A 247 9.37 -25.46 -28.23
CA THR A 247 9.36 -26.53 -29.23
C THR A 247 10.53 -26.35 -30.19
N ARG A 248 10.91 -27.42 -30.88
CA ARG A 248 11.75 -27.31 -32.09
C ARG A 248 10.91 -26.84 -33.27
N GLU A 249 11.57 -26.44 -34.35
CA GLU A 249 10.93 -25.99 -35.59
C GLU A 249 10.02 -27.07 -36.22
N ASN A 250 10.31 -28.35 -35.99
CA ASN A 250 9.49 -29.49 -36.42
C ASN A 250 8.23 -29.73 -35.55
N GLY A 251 8.04 -28.96 -34.48
CA GLY A 251 6.91 -29.09 -33.55
C GLY A 251 7.16 -29.98 -32.33
N ASP A 252 8.34 -30.61 -32.23
CA ASP A 252 8.67 -31.45 -31.08
C ASP A 252 8.77 -30.61 -29.80
N MET A 253 8.01 -30.98 -28.77
CA MET A 253 8.04 -30.31 -27.49
C MET A 253 9.36 -30.59 -26.76
N ILE A 254 9.99 -29.54 -26.27
CA ILE A 254 11.22 -29.64 -25.49
C ILE A 254 10.85 -29.82 -24.03
N VAL A 255 11.40 -30.85 -23.40
CA VAL A 255 11.23 -31.17 -21.99
C VAL A 255 12.55 -31.10 -21.26
N THR A 256 12.52 -30.72 -19.99
CA THR A 256 13.72 -30.58 -19.16
C THR A 256 14.39 -31.94 -18.94
N ASN A 257 15.70 -32.01 -19.18
CA ASN A 257 16.55 -33.21 -19.01
C ASN A 257 18.03 -32.80 -18.94
N ASP A 258 18.96 -33.77 -19.03
CA ASP A 258 20.41 -33.52 -19.02
C ASP A 258 20.91 -32.65 -20.19
N LYS A 259 20.09 -32.44 -21.23
CA LYS A 259 20.42 -31.63 -22.41
C LYS A 259 19.76 -30.25 -22.38
N TYR A 260 18.51 -30.16 -21.92
CA TYR A 260 17.72 -28.95 -21.91
C TYR A 260 17.31 -28.57 -20.49
N SER A 261 17.57 -27.34 -20.10
CA SER A 261 17.06 -26.77 -18.85
C SER A 261 16.20 -25.55 -19.16
N MET A 262 14.95 -25.55 -18.68
CA MET A 262 14.01 -24.46 -18.88
C MET A 262 13.75 -23.74 -17.56
N SER A 263 13.76 -22.42 -17.59
CA SER A 263 13.43 -21.57 -16.45
C SER A 263 12.52 -20.42 -16.89
N GLU A 264 11.75 -19.91 -15.93
CA GLU A 264 10.89 -18.75 -16.11
C GLU A 264 11.18 -17.74 -15.00
N GLU A 265 11.58 -16.54 -15.40
CA GLU A 265 11.86 -15.42 -14.50
C GLU A 265 10.69 -14.43 -14.58
N VAL A 266 9.93 -14.30 -13.50
CA VAL A 266 8.77 -13.39 -13.45
C VAL A 266 9.24 -11.96 -13.20
N ALA A 267 8.98 -11.06 -14.15
CA ALA A 267 9.35 -9.65 -14.03
C ALA A 267 8.27 -8.83 -13.30
N ASN A 268 7.00 -9.07 -13.58
CA ASN A 268 5.86 -8.43 -12.91
C ASN A 268 4.60 -9.32 -12.99
N THR A 269 3.43 -8.81 -12.62
CA THR A 269 2.16 -9.57 -12.57
C THR A 269 1.76 -10.22 -13.90
N TYR A 270 2.16 -9.66 -15.04
CA TYR A 270 1.77 -10.15 -16.37
C TYR A 270 2.95 -10.35 -17.33
N SER A 271 4.20 -10.13 -16.88
CA SER A 271 5.40 -10.24 -17.71
C SER A 271 6.41 -11.23 -17.10
N ALA A 272 6.93 -12.12 -17.96
CA ALA A 272 7.93 -13.11 -17.60
C ALA A 272 8.98 -13.25 -18.71
N ARG A 273 10.16 -13.74 -18.35
CA ARG A 273 11.22 -14.12 -19.28
C ARG A 273 11.38 -15.63 -19.25
N MET A 274 11.11 -16.28 -20.37
CA MET A 274 11.36 -17.70 -20.59
C MET A 274 12.81 -17.89 -21.05
N GLN A 275 13.51 -18.84 -20.46
CA GLN A 275 14.87 -19.22 -20.85
C GLN A 275 14.92 -20.71 -21.15
N LEU A 276 15.68 -21.05 -22.19
CA LEU A 276 16.02 -22.42 -22.55
C LEU A 276 17.54 -22.52 -22.66
N VAL A 277 18.15 -23.23 -21.72
CA VAL A 277 19.57 -23.57 -21.72
C VAL A 277 19.75 -24.90 -22.41
N ILE A 278 20.62 -24.92 -23.43
CA ILE A 278 21.00 -26.13 -24.17
C ILE A 278 22.45 -26.44 -23.81
N MET A 279 22.67 -27.54 -23.09
CA MET A 279 23.99 -27.91 -22.57
C MET A 279 24.82 -28.68 -23.61
N ASN A 280 26.12 -28.44 -23.70
CA ASN A 280 27.07 -29.17 -24.55
C ASN A 280 26.60 -29.32 -26.01
N LEU A 281 26.60 -28.23 -26.77
CA LEU A 281 26.11 -28.16 -28.15
C LEU A 281 26.73 -29.20 -29.09
N GLN A 282 25.87 -29.88 -29.84
CA GLN A 282 26.16 -30.87 -30.87
C GLN A 282 25.56 -30.44 -32.23
N PRO A 283 26.00 -31.02 -33.36
CA PRO A 283 25.51 -30.62 -34.69
C PRO A 283 23.98 -30.70 -34.84
N ARG A 284 23.34 -31.64 -34.14
CA ARG A 284 21.87 -31.83 -34.13
C ARG A 284 21.08 -30.77 -33.34
N ASP A 285 21.77 -29.95 -32.56
CA ASP A 285 21.14 -28.91 -31.73
C ASP A 285 20.97 -27.60 -32.47
N PHE A 286 21.73 -27.37 -33.54
CA PHE A 286 21.54 -26.23 -34.41
C PHE A 286 20.22 -26.35 -35.19
N GLY A 287 19.58 -25.22 -35.46
CA GLY A 287 18.27 -25.17 -36.10
C GLY A 287 17.33 -24.15 -35.46
N GLY A 288 16.05 -24.20 -35.85
CA GLY A 288 15.01 -23.35 -35.29
C GLY A 288 14.43 -23.90 -33.99
N TYR A 289 14.23 -22.99 -33.05
CA TYR A 289 13.51 -23.17 -31.80
C TYR A 289 12.34 -22.20 -31.76
N LYS A 290 11.23 -22.59 -31.16
CA LYS A 290 10.08 -21.71 -30.93
C LYS A 290 9.77 -21.63 -29.45
N CYS A 291 9.54 -20.42 -28.95
CA CYS A 291 8.90 -20.21 -27.66
C CYS A 291 7.41 -19.94 -27.90
N ILE A 292 6.57 -20.63 -27.14
CA ILE A 292 5.11 -20.59 -27.29
C ILE A 292 4.50 -20.25 -25.93
N SER A 293 3.51 -19.35 -25.96
CA SER A 293 2.77 -18.92 -24.78
C SER A 293 1.27 -18.98 -25.07
N LYS A 294 0.51 -19.57 -24.15
CA LYS A 294 -0.94 -19.76 -24.30
C LYS A 294 -1.70 -19.38 -23.04
N ASN A 295 -2.73 -18.54 -23.17
CA ASN A 295 -3.70 -18.28 -22.10
C ASN A 295 -5.13 -18.53 -22.59
N SER A 296 -6.12 -18.22 -21.74
CA SER A 296 -7.54 -18.44 -22.07
C SER A 296 -8.07 -17.59 -23.23
N LEU A 297 -7.33 -16.55 -23.64
CA LEU A 297 -7.70 -15.67 -24.74
C LEU A 297 -7.04 -16.04 -26.07
N GLY A 298 -5.96 -16.82 -26.05
CA GLY A 298 -5.27 -17.26 -27.26
C GLY A 298 -3.82 -17.62 -27.00
N ASP A 299 -3.06 -17.71 -28.09
CA ASP A 299 -1.67 -18.14 -28.13
C ASP A 299 -0.80 -17.18 -28.95
N ALA A 300 0.50 -17.22 -28.69
CA ALA A 300 1.52 -16.56 -29.48
C ALA A 300 2.76 -17.45 -29.56
N GLU A 301 3.46 -17.39 -30.69
CA GLU A 301 4.73 -18.08 -30.91
C GLU A 301 5.76 -17.15 -31.55
N SER A 302 7.04 -17.39 -31.26
CA SER A 302 8.14 -16.70 -31.93
C SER A 302 9.35 -17.61 -32.08
N GLY A 303 10.10 -17.43 -33.16
CA GLY A 303 11.23 -18.29 -33.55
C GLY A 303 12.59 -17.70 -33.20
N ILE A 304 13.51 -18.58 -32.80
CA ILE A 304 14.94 -18.30 -32.61
C ILE A 304 15.74 -19.32 -33.42
N ARG A 305 16.67 -18.85 -34.25
CA ARG A 305 17.57 -19.70 -35.03
C ARG A 305 18.93 -19.78 -34.35
N LEU A 306 19.33 -20.99 -33.97
CA LEU A 306 20.64 -21.30 -33.39
C LEU A 306 21.57 -21.81 -34.50
N TYR A 307 22.74 -21.18 -34.66
CA TYR A 307 23.74 -21.55 -35.67
C TYR A 307 25.14 -21.68 -35.07
N GLU A 308 25.99 -22.47 -35.72
CA GLU A 308 27.36 -22.73 -35.28
C GLU A 308 28.27 -21.54 -35.60
N ILE A 309 29.12 -21.17 -34.64
CA ILE A 309 30.24 -20.25 -34.88
C ILE A 309 31.56 -20.96 -34.58
N ALA A 310 32.55 -20.78 -35.46
CA ALA A 310 33.88 -21.33 -35.23
C ALA A 310 34.62 -20.51 -34.17
N LEU A 311 35.23 -21.20 -33.19
CA LEU A 311 36.23 -20.56 -32.33
C LEU A 311 37.49 -20.35 -33.17
N GLN A 312 37.82 -19.10 -33.48
CA GLN A 312 39.11 -18.79 -34.08
C GLN A 312 40.19 -18.94 -33.02
N GLU A 313 41.03 -19.98 -33.16
CA GLU A 313 42.26 -20.10 -32.38
C GLU A 313 43.26 -19.06 -32.90
N HIS A 314 43.56 -18.04 -32.09
CA HIS A 314 44.75 -17.22 -32.32
C HIS A 314 45.99 -18.11 -32.09
N LYS A 315 46.54 -18.68 -33.16
CA LYS A 315 47.89 -19.24 -33.13
C LYS A 315 48.87 -18.12 -32.78
N LYS A 316 49.47 -18.17 -31.58
CA LYS A 316 50.71 -17.44 -31.31
C LYS A 316 51.81 -18.11 -32.12
N GLU A 317 52.18 -17.50 -33.23
CA GLU A 317 53.36 -17.89 -34.00
C GLU A 317 54.58 -17.52 -33.13
N TYR A 318 55.20 -18.55 -32.53
CA TYR A 318 56.53 -18.43 -31.95
C TYR A 318 57.49 -18.38 -33.14
N ASP A 319 57.86 -17.17 -33.53
CA ASP A 319 58.90 -16.96 -34.51
C ASP A 319 60.23 -17.42 -33.92
N ASN A 320 60.79 -18.47 -34.51
CA ASN A 320 62.07 -19.05 -34.15
C ASN A 320 63.05 -18.65 -35.27
N GLY A 321 63.46 -17.37 -35.26
CA GLY A 321 64.64 -16.87 -35.97
C GLY A 321 65.63 -16.38 -34.92
N GLY A 322 66.84 -16.92 -34.78
CA GLY A 322 67.73 -17.26 -35.88
C GLY A 322 68.34 -15.96 -36.37
N ASP A 323 69.50 -15.61 -35.80
CA ASP A 323 70.26 -14.41 -36.12
C ASP A 323 70.36 -14.20 -37.64
N ASN A 324 69.92 -13.03 -38.12
CA ASN A 324 70.68 -12.24 -39.10
C ASN A 324 70.09 -10.84 -39.29
N GLU A 325 71.02 -9.90 -39.16
CA GLU A 325 70.96 -8.48 -39.39
C GLU A 325 70.74 -8.16 -40.88
N TYR A 326 69.72 -7.36 -41.23
CA TYR A 326 69.78 -6.31 -42.25
C TYR A 326 68.52 -5.43 -42.18
N GLY A 327 68.71 -4.11 -42.08
CA GLY A 327 67.64 -3.14 -41.85
C GLY A 327 66.73 -2.87 -43.05
N GLY A 328 65.52 -2.39 -42.75
CA GLY A 328 64.58 -1.86 -43.73
C GLY A 328 63.28 -1.43 -43.05
N ASN A 329 63.04 -0.12 -43.01
CA ASN A 329 61.88 0.55 -42.42
C ASN A 329 60.55 0.04 -42.99
N ASN A 330 59.54 -0.14 -42.14
CA ASN A 330 58.12 0.03 -42.50
C ASN A 330 57.34 0.44 -41.24
N GLU A 331 56.85 1.68 -41.22
CA GLU A 331 56.12 2.32 -40.12
C GLU A 331 54.61 2.01 -40.09
N ASP A 332 54.09 1.12 -40.94
CA ASP A 332 52.64 0.95 -41.11
C ASP A 332 51.96 -0.16 -40.27
N GLU A 333 52.69 -0.93 -39.46
CA GLU A 333 52.09 -1.98 -38.60
C GLU A 333 51.79 -1.54 -37.15
N ARG A 334 52.18 -0.32 -36.75
CA ARG A 334 51.91 0.20 -35.38
C ARG A 334 50.54 0.84 -35.18
N GLU A 335 49.78 1.08 -36.25
CA GLU A 335 48.48 1.77 -36.14
C GLU A 335 47.27 0.82 -35.98
N LEU A 336 47.38 -0.45 -36.38
CA LEU A 336 46.30 -1.43 -36.19
C LEU A 336 46.26 -2.02 -34.77
N GLY A 337 47.42 -2.17 -34.12
CA GLY A 337 47.52 -2.70 -32.75
C GLY A 337 46.99 -1.75 -31.67
N ASN A 338 47.00 -0.44 -31.92
CA ASN A 338 46.54 0.56 -30.95
C ASN A 338 45.03 0.82 -31.00
N ARG A 339 44.32 0.43 -32.06
CA ARG A 339 42.86 0.58 -32.14
C ARG A 339 42.08 -0.59 -31.53
N LEU A 340 42.67 -1.79 -31.43
CA LEU A 340 42.03 -2.94 -30.75
C LEU A 340 42.14 -2.87 -29.21
N ASN A 341 43.17 -2.25 -28.66
CA ASN A 341 43.31 -2.10 -27.20
C ASN A 341 42.32 -1.08 -26.59
N HIS A 342 41.78 -0.15 -27.39
CA HIS A 342 40.83 0.85 -26.91
C HIS A 342 39.39 0.34 -26.75
N VAL A 343 39.06 -0.82 -27.33
CA VAL A 343 37.74 -1.45 -27.21
C VAL A 343 37.69 -2.43 -26.02
N TYR A 344 38.82 -3.06 -25.67
CA TYR A 344 38.88 -4.03 -24.57
C TYR A 344 39.08 -3.42 -23.17
N GLN A 345 39.48 -2.14 -23.05
CA GLN A 345 39.51 -1.44 -21.76
C GLN A 345 38.18 -0.76 -21.37
N GLY A 346 37.22 -0.65 -22.28
CA GLY A 346 35.90 -0.04 -22.00
C GLY A 346 34.88 -0.95 -21.30
N LEU A 347 35.16 -2.24 -21.14
CA LEU A 347 34.24 -3.23 -20.55
C LEU A 347 34.73 -3.82 -19.22
N ARG A 348 35.84 -3.34 -18.66
CA ARG A 348 36.40 -3.82 -17.38
C ARG A 348 36.42 -2.76 -16.26
N GLU A 349 35.84 -1.58 -16.48
CA GLU A 349 35.60 -0.56 -15.44
C GLU A 349 34.11 -0.39 -15.10
N GLY A 350 33.37 -1.49 -14.97
CA GLY A 350 31.99 -1.53 -14.49
C GLY A 350 31.79 -2.23 -13.14
N ALA A 351 32.86 -2.78 -12.54
CA ALA A 351 32.78 -3.50 -11.29
C ALA A 351 33.99 -3.17 -10.40
N GLY A 352 33.79 -2.23 -9.48
CA GLY A 352 34.69 -2.01 -8.34
C GLY A 352 35.25 -0.60 -8.22
N ALA A 353 34.43 0.36 -7.75
CA ALA A 353 34.94 1.57 -7.12
C ALA A 353 33.91 2.12 -6.12
N THR A 354 34.00 1.66 -4.87
CA THR A 354 33.50 2.39 -3.70
C THR A 354 34.34 3.65 -3.52
N ALA A 355 33.76 4.81 -3.82
CA ALA A 355 34.35 6.11 -3.49
C ALA A 355 33.96 6.53 -2.07
N GLN A 356 34.96 6.67 -1.19
CA GLN A 356 34.85 7.42 0.06
C GLN A 356 34.84 8.93 -0.23
N PRO A 357 33.98 9.73 0.42
CA PRO A 357 34.12 11.18 0.39
C PRO A 357 35.18 11.65 1.38
N LYS A 358 36.16 12.44 0.89
CA LYS A 358 36.97 13.33 1.71
C LYS A 358 36.09 14.46 2.25
N ALA A 359 35.91 14.51 3.56
CA ALA A 359 35.32 15.65 4.25
C ALA A 359 36.43 16.63 4.67
N ASN A 360 36.29 17.89 4.29
CA ASN A 360 36.94 19.02 4.96
C ASN A 360 35.84 19.97 5.48
N GLY A 361 35.87 20.15 6.80
CA GLY A 361 35.15 21.05 7.70
C GLY A 361 34.10 22.04 7.18
N ALA A 362 32.84 21.74 7.45
CA ALA A 362 31.93 22.46 8.37
C ALA A 362 30.72 21.54 8.66
N ASP A 363 30.02 21.73 9.77
CA ASP A 363 28.86 20.95 10.27
C ASP A 363 29.13 19.60 10.97
N ALA A 364 30.04 19.62 11.94
CA ALA A 364 30.12 18.60 12.99
C ALA A 364 29.24 19.00 14.20
N ALA A 365 27.92 18.91 14.10
CA ALA A 365 27.04 19.08 15.27
C ALA A 365 25.59 18.53 15.15
N VAL A 366 25.29 17.46 14.38
CA VAL A 366 23.93 16.85 14.43
C VAL A 366 23.89 15.31 14.27
N ALA A 367 24.96 14.64 13.84
CA ALA A 367 24.92 13.22 13.51
C ALA A 367 25.24 12.22 14.65
N ALA A 368 25.51 12.70 15.87
CA ALA A 368 25.93 11.83 16.99
C ALA A 368 24.79 11.16 17.77
N THR A 369 23.51 11.45 17.47
CA THR A 369 22.35 10.97 18.24
C THR A 369 21.57 9.83 17.60
N ALA A 370 21.93 9.38 16.39
CA ALA A 370 21.20 8.31 15.70
C ALA A 370 21.85 6.91 15.81
N ALA A 371 23.16 6.82 15.96
CA ALA A 371 23.88 5.54 15.95
C ALA A 371 23.80 4.74 17.27
N ALA A 372 23.40 5.37 18.38
CA ALA A 372 23.25 4.70 19.68
C ALA A 372 21.88 4.00 19.86
N ARG A 373 20.88 4.29 19.02
CA ARG A 373 19.52 3.72 19.16
C ARG A 373 19.32 2.42 18.38
N THR A 374 20.09 2.18 17.33
CA THR A 374 19.91 1.01 16.45
C THR A 374 20.58 -0.25 17.01
N THR A 375 21.62 -0.11 17.83
CA THR A 375 22.35 -1.24 18.45
C THR A 375 21.62 -1.83 19.66
N LEU A 376 20.68 -1.10 20.26
CA LEU A 376 19.86 -1.56 21.40
C LEU A 376 18.64 -2.41 20.97
N LEU A 377 18.17 -2.25 19.73
CA LEU A 377 17.00 -2.95 19.18
C LEU A 377 17.34 -4.34 18.60
N MET A 378 18.56 -4.51 18.06
CA MET A 378 19.04 -5.80 17.57
C MET A 378 19.39 -6.78 18.71
N THR A 379 19.88 -6.26 19.84
CA THR A 379 20.24 -7.08 21.01
C THR A 379 19.02 -7.52 21.82
N THR A 380 17.91 -6.78 21.77
CA THR A 380 16.65 -7.16 22.42
C THR A 380 15.84 -8.19 21.63
N LEU A 381 15.89 -8.20 20.29
CA LEU A 381 15.20 -9.23 19.49
C LEU A 381 15.87 -10.62 19.58
N LEU A 382 17.20 -10.68 19.70
CA LEU A 382 17.94 -11.94 19.84
C LEU A 382 17.70 -12.63 21.21
N LEU A 383 17.45 -11.86 22.28
CA LEU A 383 17.12 -12.42 23.60
C LEU A 383 15.70 -13.00 23.67
N VAL A 384 14.73 -12.43 22.94
CA VAL A 384 13.34 -12.94 22.91
C VAL A 384 13.24 -14.25 22.12
N PHE A 385 14.05 -14.42 21.07
CA PHE A 385 14.09 -15.67 20.31
C PHE A 385 14.73 -16.83 21.08
N PHE A 386 15.72 -16.57 21.95
CA PHE A 386 16.34 -17.61 22.78
C PHE A 386 15.46 -18.06 23.97
N LEU A 387 14.56 -17.21 24.46
CA LEU A 387 13.60 -17.57 25.52
C LEU A 387 12.38 -18.35 24.99
N ALA A 388 12.08 -18.27 23.69
CA ALA A 388 10.94 -18.98 23.08
C ALA A 388 11.24 -20.44 22.70
N THR A 389 12.51 -20.82 22.55
CA THR A 389 12.94 -22.16 22.09
C THR A 389 13.35 -23.11 23.22
N THR A 390 13.24 -22.68 24.48
CA THR A 390 13.52 -23.52 25.66
C THR A 390 12.25 -23.71 26.52
N ARG A 391 11.20 -24.30 25.93
CA ARG A 391 10.20 -25.05 26.70
C ARG A 391 10.44 -26.53 26.47
N ILE A 392 11.22 -27.09 27.38
CA ILE A 392 11.48 -28.52 27.52
C ILE A 392 10.22 -29.17 28.09
N ASP A 393 9.76 -30.21 27.40
CA ASP A 393 8.76 -31.16 27.85
C ASP A 393 9.21 -31.83 29.17
N CYS A 394 8.38 -31.72 30.21
CA CYS A 394 8.39 -32.65 31.33
C CYS A 394 7.02 -33.34 31.36
N SER A 395 6.99 -34.59 30.88
CA SER A 395 5.94 -35.55 31.23
C SER A 395 6.59 -36.69 32.03
N ALA A 396 6.19 -36.83 33.28
CA ALA A 396 6.12 -38.07 34.03
C ALA A 396 5.14 -37.86 35.19
#